data_AF-A0A9P6K0U8-F1
#
_entry.id   AF-A0A9P6K0U8-F1
#
_cell.length_a   1.000
_cell.length_b   1.000
_cell.length_c   1.000
_cell.angle_alpha   90.00
_cell.angle_beta   90.00
_cell.angle_gamma   90.00
#
_symmetry.space_group_name_H-M   'P 1'
#
loop_
_entity.id
_entity.type
_entity.pdbx_description
1 polymer ?
#
loop_
_entity_poly.entity_id
_entity_poly.type
_entity_poly.pdbx_seq_one_letter_code
_entity_poly.pdbx_strand_id
1 'polypeptide(L)'
;MATTSASALEYQRSTLHRLAASPYPEWSLSALCAASIPTAARLSPAMPHFGILMGFSAVWAGSGYMKYVGDAENGSGTTTAWCLTYLFLNLKRTIRQPKPMPSLLVAGVFSNLVISGRKTLEVEFGI
;
A
#
# COMPACT_ATOMS: atom_id res chain seq x y z
N MET A 1 26.80 1.29 17.58
CA MET A 1 27.16 1.08 16.17
C MET A 1 26.53 -0.24 15.76
N ALA A 2 25.33 -0.23 15.20
CA ALA A 2 24.61 -1.46 14.84
C ALA A 2 25.34 -2.11 13.65
N THR A 3 25.64 -3.40 13.75
CA THR A 3 26.18 -4.19 12.65
C THR A 3 25.09 -4.34 11.60
N THR A 4 25.11 -3.49 10.57
CA THR A 4 24.24 -3.63 9.39
C THR A 4 24.50 -4.99 8.77
N SER A 5 23.49 -5.87 8.78
CA SER A 5 23.59 -7.21 8.22
C SER A 5 23.87 -7.14 6.72
N ALA A 6 24.58 -8.13 6.17
CA ALA A 6 24.85 -8.19 4.72
C ALA A 6 23.55 -8.13 3.89
N SER A 7 22.46 -8.70 4.43
CA SER A 7 21.13 -8.67 3.81
C SER A 7 20.51 -7.26 3.75
N ALA A 8 20.71 -6.42 4.78
CA ALA A 8 20.23 -5.04 4.76
C ALA A 8 20.97 -4.21 3.71
N LEU A 9 22.30 -4.37 3.60
CA LEU A 9 23.09 -3.72 2.55
C LEU A 9 22.67 -4.16 1.14
N GLU A 10 22.34 -5.44 0.97
CA GLU A 10 21.82 -5.97 -0.29
C GLU A 10 20.44 -5.39 -0.62
N TYR A 11 19.55 -5.31 0.38
CA TYR A 11 18.23 -4.71 0.22
C TYR A 11 18.32 -3.23 -0.16
N GLN A 12 19.16 -2.42 0.49
CA GLN A 12 19.34 -1.01 0.13
C GLN A 12 19.72 -0.79 -1.33
N ARG A 13 20.50 -1.71 -1.92
CA ARG A 13 20.89 -1.65 -3.34
C ARG A 13 19.83 -2.20 -4.29
N SER A 14 18.86 -2.94 -3.77
CA SER A 14 17.84 -3.63 -4.54
C SER A 14 16.86 -2.67 -5.24
N THR A 15 16.27 -3.14 -6.33
CA THR A 15 15.17 -2.42 -7.00
C THR A 15 13.96 -2.29 -6.09
N LEU A 16 13.76 -3.24 -5.16
CA LEU A 16 12.65 -3.19 -4.21
C LEU A 16 12.76 -2.00 -3.26
N HIS A 17 13.96 -1.70 -2.75
CA HIS A 17 14.18 -0.51 -1.92
C HIS A 17 13.93 0.79 -2.71
N ARG A 18 14.38 0.85 -3.98
CA ARG A 18 14.08 2.00 -4.86
C ARG A 18 12.59 2.19 -5.12
N LEU A 19 11.85 1.09 -5.34
CA LEU A 19 10.40 1.13 -5.47
C LEU A 19 9.72 1.56 -4.17
N ALA A 20 10.19 1.05 -3.03
CA ALA A 20 9.68 1.43 -1.71
C ALA A 20 9.94 2.90 -1.38
N ALA A 21 11.02 3.50 -1.88
CA ALA A 21 11.29 4.93 -1.73
C ALA A 21 10.56 5.80 -2.76
N SER A 22 9.99 5.22 -3.81
CA SER A 22 9.31 5.93 -4.88
C SER A 22 7.86 6.26 -4.52
N PRO A 23 7.31 7.41 -4.95
CA PRO A 23 5.90 7.75 -4.72
C PRO A 23 4.92 7.00 -5.64
N TYR A 24 5.41 6.41 -6.74
CA TYR A 24 4.56 5.88 -7.80
C TYR A 24 3.70 4.66 -7.41
N PRO A 25 4.17 3.69 -6.60
CA PRO A 25 3.32 2.57 -6.17
C PRO A 25 2.07 3.05 -5.40
N GLU A 26 2.25 3.98 -4.47
CA GLU A 26 1.17 4.57 -3.68
C GLU A 26 0.22 5.40 -4.53
N TRP A 27 0.73 6.26 -5.42
CA TRP A 27 -0.12 7.05 -6.31
C TRP A 27 -0.89 6.18 -7.30
N SER A 28 -0.28 5.10 -7.78
CA SER A 28 -0.96 4.10 -8.62
C SER A 28 -2.11 3.43 -7.85
N LEU A 29 -1.88 3.08 -6.57
CA LEU A 29 -2.91 2.52 -5.70
C LEU A 29 -4.01 3.55 -5.37
N SER A 30 -3.64 4.80 -5.14
CA SER A 30 -4.58 5.93 -4.96
C SER A 30 -5.49 6.10 -6.18
N ALA A 31 -4.90 6.11 -7.38
CA ALA A 31 -5.63 6.21 -8.64
C ALA A 31 -6.56 5.02 -8.85
N LEU A 32 -6.12 3.81 -8.52
CA LEU A 32 -6.95 2.60 -8.58
C LEU A 32 -8.16 2.70 -7.63
N CYS A 33 -7.96 3.15 -6.39
CA CYS A 33 -9.06 3.40 -5.45
C CYS A 33 -10.02 4.46 -5.97
N ALA A 34 -9.51 5.59 -6.49
CA ALA A 34 -10.33 6.67 -7.05
C ALA A 34 -11.15 6.21 -8.26
N ALA A 35 -10.52 5.48 -9.20
CA ALA A 35 -11.18 4.91 -10.37
C ALA A 35 -12.28 3.89 -10.01
N SER A 36 -12.19 3.28 -8.83
CA SER A 36 -13.17 2.31 -8.33
C SER A 36 -14.39 2.95 -7.65
N ILE A 37 -14.35 4.26 -7.35
CA ILE A 37 -15.44 4.99 -6.66
C ILE A 37 -16.77 4.89 -7.42
N PRO A 38 -16.86 5.11 -8.75
CA PRO A 38 -18.14 5.02 -9.47
C PRO A 38 -18.78 3.64 -9.35
N THR A 39 -17.99 2.56 -9.35
CA THR A 39 -18.47 1.19 -9.17
C THR A 39 -18.95 0.95 -7.74
N ALA A 40 -18.26 1.49 -6.74
CA ALA A 40 -18.67 1.39 -5.34
C ALA A 40 -19.93 2.21 -5.01
N ALA A 41 -20.10 3.38 -5.64
CA ALA A 41 -21.27 4.24 -5.47
C ALA A 41 -22.57 3.60 -5.98
N ARG A 42 -22.47 2.62 -6.90
CA ARG A 42 -23.60 1.80 -7.37
C ARG A 42 -24.01 0.70 -6.37
N LEU A 43 -23.51 0.74 -5.13
CA LEU A 43 -23.86 -0.16 -4.03
C LEU A 43 -23.66 -1.66 -4.32
N SER A 44 -22.58 -2.01 -5.04
CA SER A 44 -22.24 -3.42 -5.24
C SER A 44 -21.86 -4.08 -3.90
N PRO A 45 -22.53 -5.18 -3.48
CA PRO A 45 -22.25 -5.82 -2.18
C PRO A 45 -20.79 -6.28 -2.01
N ALA A 46 -20.12 -6.57 -3.13
CA ALA A 46 -18.73 -7.01 -3.15
C ALA A 46 -17.71 -5.87 -3.05
N MET A 47 -18.11 -4.61 -3.27
CA MET A 47 -17.22 -3.44 -3.28
C MET A 47 -17.16 -2.75 -1.92
N PRO A 48 -16.01 -2.22 -1.48
CA PRO A 48 -15.94 -1.39 -0.28
C PRO A 48 -16.89 -0.20 -0.44
N HIS A 49 -17.43 0.28 0.68
CA HIS A 49 -18.27 1.48 0.67
C HIS A 49 -17.50 2.64 0.02
N PHE A 50 -18.17 3.47 -0.80
CA PHE A 50 -17.48 4.51 -1.58
C PHE A 50 -16.67 5.47 -0.68
N GLY A 51 -17.19 5.82 0.51
CA GLY A 51 -16.46 6.62 1.50
C GLY A 51 -15.17 5.98 2.00
N ILE A 52 -15.14 4.65 2.11
CA ILE A 52 -13.92 3.91 2.46
C ILE A 52 -12.89 4.03 1.33
N LEU A 53 -13.32 3.89 0.07
CA LEU A 53 -12.41 4.07 -1.08
C LEU A 53 -11.88 5.49 -1.22
N MET A 54 -12.69 6.51 -0.94
CA MET A 54 -12.23 7.90 -0.90
C MET A 54 -11.17 8.10 0.19
N GLY A 55 -11.43 7.58 1.40
CA GLY A 55 -10.47 7.66 2.51
C GLY A 55 -9.14 6.98 2.18
N PHE A 56 -9.18 5.75 1.68
CA PHE A 56 -7.96 5.04 1.28
C PHE A 56 -7.24 5.71 0.11
N SER A 57 -7.97 6.23 -0.89
CA SER A 57 -7.37 6.99 -1.99
C SER A 57 -6.60 8.21 -1.47
N ALA A 58 -7.18 8.98 -0.54
CA ALA A 58 -6.52 10.12 0.08
C ALA A 58 -5.28 9.71 0.91
N VAL A 59 -5.38 8.64 1.69
CA VAL A 59 -4.26 8.09 2.46
C VAL A 59 -3.10 7.70 1.56
N TRP A 60 -3.35 7.00 0.45
CA TRP A 60 -2.30 6.61 -0.51
C TRP A 60 -1.71 7.82 -1.23
N ALA A 61 -2.53 8.81 -1.59
CA ALA A 61 -2.03 10.05 -2.17
C ALA A 61 -1.08 10.78 -1.19
N GLY A 62 -1.48 10.88 0.08
CA GLY A 62 -0.67 11.48 1.14
C GLY A 62 0.61 10.71 1.43
N SER A 63 0.56 9.38 1.49
CA SER A 63 1.75 8.55 1.65
C SER A 63 2.74 8.73 0.49
N GLY A 64 2.25 8.72 -0.76
CA GLY A 64 3.09 9.01 -1.92
C GLY A 64 3.67 10.42 -1.88
N TYR A 65 2.92 11.41 -1.38
CA TYR A 65 3.43 12.76 -1.18
C TYR A 65 4.58 12.82 -0.16
N MET A 66 4.50 12.10 0.97
CA MET A 66 5.60 11.99 1.93
C MET A 66 6.88 11.52 1.25
N LYS A 67 6.79 10.47 0.44
CA LYS A 67 7.94 9.95 -0.32
C LYS A 67 8.47 10.96 -1.33
N TYR A 68 7.57 11.69 -2.01
CA TYR A 68 7.93 12.71 -2.99
C TYR A 68 8.75 13.86 -2.36
N VAL A 69 8.39 14.29 -1.14
CA VAL A 69 9.13 15.35 -0.42
C VAL A 69 10.40 14.85 0.30
N GLY A 70 10.80 13.59 0.07
CA GLY A 70 12.01 12.99 0.63
C GLY A 70 11.80 12.23 1.93
N ASP A 71 10.57 12.16 2.45
CA ASP A 71 10.22 11.42 3.66
C ASP A 71 9.74 10.00 3.34
N ALA A 72 10.69 9.20 2.82
CA ALA A 72 10.40 7.85 2.38
C ALA A 72 10.08 6.89 3.53
N GLU A 73 10.59 7.14 4.73
CA GLU A 73 10.40 6.29 5.91
C GLU A 73 8.96 6.41 6.44
N ASN A 74 8.49 7.63 6.71
CA ASN A 74 7.11 7.85 7.14
C ASN A 74 6.11 7.47 6.05
N GLY A 75 6.44 7.72 4.77
CA GLY A 75 5.64 7.25 3.65
C GLY A 75 5.50 5.73 3.63
N SER A 76 6.60 4.99 3.68
CA SER A 76 6.56 3.52 3.71
C SER A 76 5.83 2.96 4.94
N GLY A 77 6.05 3.54 6.12
CA GLY A 77 5.35 3.16 7.36
C GLY A 77 3.84 3.39 7.26
N THR A 78 3.44 4.58 6.78
CA THR A 78 2.03 4.92 6.51
C THR A 78 1.43 3.96 5.51
N THR A 79 2.11 3.68 4.38
CA THR A 79 1.62 2.72 3.39
C THR A 79 1.34 1.36 4.04
N THR A 80 2.33 0.85 4.79
CA THR A 80 2.28 -0.47 5.42
C THR A 80 1.10 -0.59 6.38
N ALA A 81 0.94 0.36 7.30
CA ALA A 81 -0.12 0.34 8.32
C ALA A 81 -1.52 0.36 7.69
N TRP A 82 -1.73 1.22 6.69
CA TRP A 82 -3.02 1.31 6.02
C TRP A 82 -3.27 0.12 5.09
N CYS A 83 -2.22 -0.57 4.60
CA CYS A 83 -2.42 -1.72 3.71
C CYS A 83 -2.94 -2.89 4.53
N LEU A 84 -2.36 -3.10 5.71
CA LEU A 84 -2.84 -4.05 6.70
C LEU A 84 -4.30 -3.75 7.10
N THR A 85 -4.62 -2.48 7.34
CA THR A 85 -5.99 -2.04 7.66
C THR A 85 -6.96 -2.35 6.52
N TYR A 86 -6.61 -2.02 5.27
CA TYR A 86 -7.46 -2.31 4.11
C TYR A 86 -7.71 -3.81 3.96
N LEU A 87 -6.66 -4.62 4.05
CA LEU A 87 -6.75 -6.07 3.94
C LEU A 87 -7.60 -6.65 5.07
N PHE A 88 -7.40 -6.21 6.31
CA PHE A 88 -8.22 -6.64 7.45
C PHE A 88 -9.71 -6.40 7.20
N LEU A 89 -10.06 -5.24 6.67
CA LEU A 89 -11.46 -4.87 6.39
C LEU A 89 -12.07 -5.57 5.17
N ASN A 90 -11.29 -5.87 4.13
CA ASN A 90 -11.83 -6.24 2.82
C ASN A 90 -11.45 -7.65 2.33
N LEU A 91 -10.34 -8.21 2.80
CA LEU A 91 -9.76 -9.46 2.26
C LEU A 91 -10.72 -10.63 2.38
N LYS A 92 -11.29 -10.84 3.58
CA LYS A 92 -12.23 -11.94 3.84
C LYS A 92 -13.42 -11.92 2.88
N ARG A 93 -13.96 -10.72 2.61
CA ARG A 93 -15.08 -10.56 1.69
C ARG A 93 -14.67 -10.84 0.25
N THR A 94 -13.55 -10.31 -0.20
CA THR A 94 -13.03 -10.54 -1.57
C THR A 94 -12.76 -12.03 -1.82
N ILE A 95 -12.22 -12.75 -0.82
CA ILE A 95 -11.98 -14.20 -0.93
C ILE A 95 -13.32 -14.97 -1.03
N ARG A 96 -14.33 -14.59 -0.24
CA ARG A 96 -15.64 -15.25 -0.27
C ARG A 96 -16.46 -14.93 -1.52
N GLN A 97 -16.27 -13.77 -2.11
CA GLN A 97 -16.99 -13.29 -3.29
C GLN A 97 -16.02 -12.65 -4.28
N PRO A 98 -15.20 -13.45 -4.98
CA PRO A 98 -14.21 -12.93 -5.90
C PRO A 98 -14.91 -12.24 -7.08
N LYS A 99 -14.67 -10.93 -7.21
CA LYS A 99 -15.12 -10.12 -8.33
C LYS A 99 -13.91 -9.37 -8.88
N PRO A 100 -13.87 -9.06 -10.19
CA PRO A 100 -12.67 -8.48 -10.81
C PRO A 100 -12.14 -7.24 -10.08
N MET A 101 -13.01 -6.28 -9.76
CA MET A 101 -12.59 -5.01 -9.16
C MET A 101 -12.13 -5.12 -7.69
N PRO A 102 -12.88 -5.76 -6.76
CA PRO A 102 -12.38 -6.01 -5.39
C PRO A 102 -11.10 -6.85 -5.35
N SER A 103 -10.97 -7.83 -6.25
CA SER A 103 -9.75 -8.64 -6.36
C SER A 103 -8.55 -7.83 -6.83
N LEU A 104 -8.73 -6.95 -7.82
CA LEU A 104 -7.69 -6.05 -8.29
C LEU A 104 -7.24 -5.08 -7.19
N LEU A 105 -8.17 -4.53 -6.42
CA LEU A 105 -7.87 -3.67 -5.27
C LEU A 105 -7.06 -4.42 -4.21
N VAL A 106 -7.51 -5.61 -3.80
CA VAL A 106 -6.79 -6.43 -2.81
C VAL A 106 -5.39 -6.79 -3.32
N ALA A 107 -5.25 -7.17 -4.59
CA ALA A 107 -3.95 -7.47 -5.19
C ALA A 107 -3.04 -6.24 -5.20
N GLY A 108 -3.55 -5.06 -5.59
CA GLY A 108 -2.79 -3.81 -5.57
C GLY A 108 -2.34 -3.40 -4.17
N VAL A 109 -3.22 -3.54 -3.17
CA VAL A 109 -2.89 -3.29 -1.76
C VAL A 109 -1.84 -4.28 -1.26
N PHE A 110 -1.99 -5.56 -1.57
CA PHE A 110 -1.03 -6.59 -1.16
C PHE A 110 0.36 -6.36 -1.80
N SER A 111 0.41 -5.98 -3.07
CA SER A 111 1.67 -5.61 -3.73
C SER A 111 2.35 -4.41 -3.06
N ASN A 112 1.58 -3.37 -2.72
CA ASN A 112 2.13 -2.21 -1.99
C ASN A 112 2.58 -2.57 -0.57
N LEU A 113 1.89 -3.48 0.11
CA LEU A 113 2.30 -4.00 1.41
C LEU A 113 3.66 -4.70 1.32
N VAL A 114 3.88 -5.53 0.29
CA VAL A 114 5.17 -6.20 0.10
C VAL A 114 6.28 -5.18 -0.20
N ILE A 115 6.01 -4.18 -1.04
CA ILE A 115 6.98 -3.15 -1.41
C ILE A 115 7.37 -2.30 -0.19
N SER A 116 6.39 -1.64 0.43
CA SER A 116 6.63 -0.69 1.52
C SER A 116 6.89 -1.38 2.85
N GLY A 117 6.32 -2.57 3.08
CA GLY A 117 6.50 -3.33 4.32
C GLY A 117 7.93 -3.79 4.53
N ARG A 118 8.67 -4.19 3.47
CA ARG A 118 10.10 -4.54 3.63
C ARG A 118 10.94 -3.36 4.10
N LYS A 119 10.67 -2.15 3.59
CA LYS A 119 11.38 -0.95 4.02
C LYS A 119 11.05 -0.60 5.47
N THR A 120 9.79 -0.70 5.86
CA THR A 120 9.36 -0.47 7.25
C THR A 120 10.05 -1.44 8.22
N LEU A 121 10.17 -2.72 7.85
CA LEU A 121 10.87 -3.70 8.69
C LEU A 121 12.38 -3.40 8.83
N GLU A 122 13.03 -2.98 7.74
CA GLU A 122 14.44 -2.59 7.78
C GLU A 122 14.66 -1.37 8.69
N VAL A 123 13.81 -0.35 8.58
CA VAL A 123 13.93 0.90 9.35
C VAL A 123 13.67 0.65 10.84
N GLU A 124 12.59 -0.08 11.18
CA GLU A 124 12.15 -0.26 12.57
C GLU A 124 12.90 -1.38 13.30
N PHE A 125 13.23 -2.47 12.60
CA PHE A 125 13.75 -3.68 13.22
C PHE A 125 15.15 -4.09 12.72
N GLY A 126 15.65 -3.49 11.64
CA GLY A 126 16.98 -3.80 11.08
C GLY A 126 17.09 -5.20 10.46
N ILE A 127 15.97 -5.80 10.05
CA ILE A 127 15.87 -7.17 9.50
C ILE A 127 15.32 -7.24 8.08
#